data_AF-A0A925SX01-F1
#
_entry.id   AF-A0A925SX01-F1
#
_cell.length_a   1.000
_cell.length_b   1.000
_cell.length_c   1.000
_cell.angle_alpha   90.00
_cell.angle_beta   90.00
_cell.angle_gamma   90.00
#
_symmetry.space_group_name_H-M   'P 1'
#
loop_
_entity.id
_entity.type
_entity.pdbx_description
1 polymer ?
#
loop_
_entity_poly.entity_id
_entity_poly.type
_entity_poly.pdbx_seq_one_letter_code
_entity_poly.pdbx_strand_id
1 'polypeptide(L)'
;MSGVTAEASGISTDWGEAIFGLVFAVVFCAMGLFASWVLGRMLYDGHRAREWVSATATVNAFGPPTVAYQYEFGGVRYSGNRLGASPLDFGDNIDSWQEKMAAMLQLAYRSQRPITIWVNAANPGESMVDRNVRWNLAIIILPFAMAFGSIGVVVLWVMLRRISGTPEYGHDESSPTAVWILAFVVNSVMVPWAILFFYRAVSERSLEIGIYGVGSLLFGAGMIRAAMAASARRRERGPSNPSEVRARLVREREAMARLARRQWKEELLPFLVFMGLVAAVFLSIWLTIRPGHA
;
A
#
# COMPACT_ATOMS: atom_id res chain seq x y z
N MET A 1 -34.43 -40.21 -8.32
CA MET A 1 -32.98 -40.04 -8.57
C MET A 1 -32.66 -38.57 -8.93
N SER A 2 -32.96 -37.62 -8.05
CA SER A 2 -32.78 -36.18 -8.29
C SER A 2 -32.07 -35.44 -7.14
N GLY A 3 -31.52 -36.19 -6.17
CA GLY A 3 -30.89 -35.61 -4.97
C GLY A 3 -29.36 -35.53 -5.00
N VAL A 4 -28.68 -36.14 -5.99
CA VAL A 4 -27.20 -36.27 -5.98
C VAL A 4 -26.50 -35.11 -6.71
N THR A 5 -27.21 -34.31 -7.51
CA THR A 5 -26.60 -33.24 -8.32
C THR A 5 -26.52 -31.87 -7.64
N ALA A 6 -27.28 -31.64 -6.55
CA ALA A 6 -27.26 -30.35 -5.86
C ALA A 6 -26.04 -30.21 -4.92
N GLU A 7 -25.58 -31.30 -4.30
CA GLU A 7 -24.51 -31.30 -3.30
C GLU A 7 -23.13 -31.02 -3.92
N ALA A 8 -22.89 -31.46 -5.16
CA ALA A 8 -21.64 -31.22 -5.88
C ALA A 8 -21.45 -29.75 -6.30
N SER A 9 -22.52 -28.97 -6.46
CA SER A 9 -22.44 -27.55 -6.86
C SER A 9 -22.19 -26.58 -5.70
N GLY A 10 -22.44 -27.00 -4.45
CA GLY A 10 -22.19 -26.19 -3.25
C GLY A 10 -20.71 -26.11 -2.89
N ILE A 11 -19.97 -27.22 -3.09
CA ILE A 11 -18.57 -27.33 -2.69
C ILE A 11 -17.66 -26.50 -3.61
N SER A 12 -17.93 -26.42 -4.92
CA SER A 12 -17.06 -25.68 -5.85
C SER A 12 -17.12 -24.15 -5.69
N THR A 13 -18.20 -23.61 -5.13
CA THR A 13 -18.38 -22.16 -4.94
C THR A 13 -17.61 -21.66 -3.70
N ASP A 14 -17.60 -22.43 -2.60
CA ASP A 14 -16.92 -22.06 -1.35
C ASP A 14 -15.38 -22.02 -1.49
N TRP A 15 -14.80 -22.95 -2.26
CA TRP A 15 -13.35 -22.95 -2.51
C TRP A 15 -12.92 -21.80 -3.42
N GLY A 16 -13.77 -21.40 -4.38
CA GLY A 16 -13.50 -20.27 -5.27
C GLY A 16 -13.40 -18.95 -4.49
N GLU A 17 -14.34 -18.70 -3.59
CA GLU A 17 -14.33 -17.52 -2.71
C GLU A 17 -13.14 -17.52 -1.74
N ALA A 18 -12.81 -18.69 -1.17
CA ALA A 18 -11.67 -18.83 -0.27
C ALA A 18 -10.34 -18.57 -1.00
N ILE A 19 -10.13 -19.16 -2.18
CA ILE A 19 -8.91 -18.96 -2.97
C ILE A 19 -8.81 -17.49 -3.42
N PHE A 20 -9.92 -16.90 -3.87
CA PHE A 20 -9.97 -15.49 -4.23
C PHE A 20 -9.58 -14.59 -3.05
N GLY A 21 -10.18 -14.81 -1.89
CA GLY A 21 -9.85 -14.09 -0.66
C GLY A 21 -8.38 -14.24 -0.26
N LEU A 22 -7.80 -15.44 -0.43
CA LEU A 22 -6.40 -15.71 -0.12
C LEU A 22 -5.46 -14.95 -1.06
N VAL A 23 -5.69 -15.03 -2.37
CA VAL A 23 -4.88 -14.33 -3.37
C VAL A 23 -4.96 -12.83 -3.12
N PHE A 24 -6.15 -12.30 -2.87
CA PHE A 24 -6.36 -10.90 -2.53
C PHE A 24 -5.59 -10.50 -1.26
N ALA A 25 -5.69 -11.28 -0.19
CA ALA A 25 -4.97 -11.04 1.06
C ALA A 25 -3.45 -11.01 0.87
N VAL A 26 -2.91 -11.98 0.14
CA VAL A 26 -1.48 -12.10 -0.11
C VAL A 26 -0.98 -10.92 -0.93
N VAL A 27 -1.69 -10.52 -1.99
CA VAL A 27 -1.29 -9.37 -2.82
C VAL A 27 -1.28 -8.09 -2.00
N PHE A 28 -2.34 -7.82 -1.23
CA PHE A 28 -2.42 -6.61 -0.41
C PHE A 28 -1.39 -6.60 0.72
N CYS A 29 -1.16 -7.75 1.38
CA CYS A 29 -0.12 -7.88 2.38
C CYS A 29 1.27 -7.63 1.78
N ALA A 30 1.56 -8.22 0.62
CA ALA A 30 2.82 -8.02 -0.09
C ALA A 30 3.03 -6.54 -0.48
N MET A 31 1.98 -5.86 -0.95
CA MET A 31 2.04 -4.43 -1.26
C MET A 31 2.31 -3.57 -0.03
N GLY A 32 1.66 -3.87 1.10
CA GLY A 32 1.89 -3.19 2.37
C GLY A 32 3.30 -3.37 2.89
N LEU A 33 3.83 -4.61 2.84
CA LEU A 33 5.21 -4.92 3.19
C LEU A 33 6.22 -4.24 2.27
N PHE A 34 5.95 -4.22 0.97
CA PHE A 34 6.78 -3.53 0.00
C PHE A 34 6.84 -2.03 0.27
N ALA A 35 5.69 -1.37 0.43
CA ALA A 35 5.62 0.05 0.76
C ALA A 35 6.32 0.37 2.10
N SER A 36 6.15 -0.50 3.10
CA SER A 36 6.83 -0.39 4.40
C SER A 36 8.35 -0.52 4.26
N TRP A 37 8.82 -1.45 3.44
CA TRP A 37 10.24 -1.63 3.16
C TRP A 37 10.83 -0.42 2.44
N VAL A 38 10.14 0.13 1.43
CA VAL A 38 10.58 1.35 0.72
C VAL A 38 10.72 2.52 1.70
N LEU A 39 9.68 2.76 2.50
CA LEU A 39 9.67 3.84 3.48
C LEU A 39 10.76 3.66 4.54
N GLY A 40 10.86 2.46 5.11
CA GLY A 40 11.86 2.13 6.12
C GLY A 40 13.28 2.29 5.59
N ARG A 41 13.54 1.84 4.36
CA ARG A 41 14.86 1.95 3.74
C ARG A 41 15.22 3.40 3.43
N MET A 42 14.26 4.18 2.95
CA MET A 42 14.44 5.61 2.69
C MET A 42 14.79 6.40 3.96
N LEU A 43 14.09 6.12 5.06
CA LEU A 43 14.35 6.76 6.34
C LEU A 43 15.70 6.32 6.92
N TYR A 44 16.01 5.02 6.81
CA TYR A 44 17.28 4.46 7.29
C TYR A 44 18.48 5.04 6.53
N ASP A 45 18.42 5.09 5.20
CA ASP A 45 19.49 5.63 4.37
C ASP A 45 19.64 7.14 4.57
N GLY A 46 18.53 7.88 4.67
CA GLY A 46 18.57 9.31 4.98
C GLY A 46 19.12 9.61 6.38
N HIS A 47 18.93 8.72 7.35
CA HIS A 47 19.53 8.86 8.68
C HIS A 47 21.04 8.59 8.65
N ARG A 48 21.47 7.48 8.04
CA ARG A 48 22.90 7.14 7.91
C ARG A 48 23.68 8.19 7.12
N ALA A 49 23.06 8.73 6.07
CA ALA A 49 23.72 9.69 5.19
C ALA A 49 23.98 11.07 5.84
N ARG A 50 23.48 11.31 7.07
CA ARG A 50 23.80 12.51 7.85
C ARG A 50 25.29 12.60 8.19
N GLU A 51 25.92 11.46 8.42
CA GLU A 51 27.34 11.35 8.81
C GLU A 51 28.26 11.14 7.59
N TRP A 52 27.70 11.08 6.38
CA TRP A 52 28.48 10.87 5.17
C TRP A 52 29.29 12.11 4.79
N VAL A 53 30.43 11.87 4.17
CA VAL A 53 31.39 12.91 3.78
C VAL A 53 31.10 13.34 2.34
N SER A 54 31.19 14.65 2.08
CA SER A 54 31.04 15.17 0.72
C SER A 54 32.28 14.86 -0.12
N ALA A 55 32.08 14.34 -1.32
CA ALA A 55 33.11 14.14 -2.33
C ALA A 55 32.64 14.67 -3.69
N THR A 56 33.58 14.87 -4.61
CA THR A 56 33.26 15.23 -5.99
C THR A 56 33.21 13.99 -6.87
N ALA A 57 32.24 13.97 -7.79
CA ALA A 57 32.07 12.89 -8.75
C ALA A 57 31.89 13.42 -10.16
N THR A 58 32.31 12.63 -11.14
CA THR A 58 32.06 12.90 -12.56
C THR A 58 30.93 12.00 -13.05
N VAL A 59 29.95 12.59 -13.74
CA VAL A 59 28.82 11.86 -14.30
C VAL A 59 29.26 11.19 -15.61
N ASN A 60 29.19 9.87 -15.65
CA ASN A 60 29.63 9.07 -16.79
C ASN A 60 28.47 8.70 -17.71
N ALA A 61 27.28 8.49 -17.16
CA ALA A 61 26.08 8.23 -17.92
C ALA A 61 24.86 8.83 -17.23
N PHE A 62 23.92 9.32 -18.03
CA PHE A 62 22.68 9.92 -17.57
C PHE A 62 21.52 9.49 -18.48
N GLY A 63 20.49 8.90 -17.88
CA GLY A 63 19.26 8.49 -18.55
C GLY A 63 18.13 8.36 -17.53
N PRO A 64 17.31 9.40 -17.29
CA PRO A 64 16.32 9.42 -16.23
C PRO A 64 15.44 8.15 -16.22
N PRO A 65 15.24 7.50 -15.06
CA PRO A 65 15.67 7.90 -13.70
C PRO A 65 17.07 7.37 -13.31
N THR A 66 17.82 6.79 -14.23
CA THR A 66 19.14 6.19 -13.96
C THR A 66 20.29 7.18 -14.13
N VAL A 67 21.28 7.06 -13.26
CA VAL A 67 22.55 7.79 -13.33
C VAL A 67 23.70 6.83 -13.07
N ALA A 68 24.86 7.07 -13.68
CA ALA A 68 26.11 6.45 -13.29
C ALA A 68 27.19 7.52 -13.17
N TYR A 69 27.89 7.52 -12.04
CA TYR A 69 28.97 8.45 -11.75
C TYR A 69 30.18 7.73 -11.15
N GLN A 70 31.35 8.32 -11.33
CA GLN A 70 32.61 7.85 -10.76
C GLN A 70 33.19 8.91 -9.83
N TYR A 71 33.80 8.45 -8.74
CA TYR A 71 34.44 9.30 -7.75
C TYR A 71 35.68 8.62 -7.20
N GLU A 72 36.54 9.40 -6.56
CA GLU A 72 37.72 8.91 -5.88
C GLU A 72 37.60 9.21 -4.39
N PHE A 73 37.87 8.22 -3.55
CA PHE A 73 37.84 8.37 -2.10
C PHE A 73 39.02 7.60 -1.50
N GLY A 74 39.89 8.32 -0.79
CA GLY A 74 41.10 7.72 -0.20
C GLY A 74 42.07 7.12 -1.23
N GLY A 75 42.18 7.72 -2.43
CA GLY A 75 43.05 7.22 -3.50
C GLY A 75 42.52 6.02 -4.28
N VAL A 76 41.30 5.56 -3.97
CA VAL A 76 40.63 4.45 -4.66
C VAL A 76 39.44 4.98 -5.44
N ARG A 77 39.30 4.52 -6.69
CA ARG A 77 38.20 4.90 -7.57
C ARG A 77 36.99 3.99 -7.35
N TYR A 78 35.83 4.60 -7.14
CA TYR A 78 34.55 3.94 -6.94
C TYR A 78 33.53 4.42 -7.97
N SER A 79 32.45 3.67 -8.12
CA SER A 79 31.31 4.01 -8.97
C SER A 79 30.02 3.97 -8.17
N GLY A 80 29.12 4.92 -8.43
CA GLY A 80 27.81 4.97 -7.81
C GLY A 80 26.71 5.20 -8.85
N ASN A 81 25.49 4.82 -8.49
CA ASN A 81 24.32 4.92 -9.35
C ASN A 81 23.05 5.43 -8.65
N ARG A 82 23.16 5.80 -7.37
CA ARG A 82 22.02 6.24 -6.56
C ARG A 82 21.84 7.75 -6.62
N LEU A 83 20.62 8.18 -6.88
CA LEU A 83 20.26 9.61 -6.84
C LEU A 83 20.02 10.09 -5.42
N GLY A 84 19.36 9.30 -4.57
CA GLY A 84 19.16 9.70 -3.19
C GLY A 84 18.84 8.59 -2.20
N ALA A 85 18.26 9.01 -1.07
CA ALA A 85 17.94 8.13 0.04
C ALA A 85 16.84 7.10 -0.29
N SER A 86 15.95 7.39 -1.24
CA SER A 86 14.95 6.43 -1.71
C SER A 86 15.63 5.20 -2.32
N PRO A 87 15.21 3.97 -1.99
CA PRO A 87 15.70 2.76 -2.66
C PRO A 87 15.14 2.63 -4.09
N LEU A 88 14.13 3.41 -4.41
CA LEU A 88 13.45 3.40 -5.70
C LEU A 88 13.69 4.75 -6.38
N ASP A 89 14.51 4.73 -7.41
CA ASP A 89 14.72 5.86 -8.31
C ASP A 89 13.77 5.70 -9.50
N PHE A 90 12.50 6.06 -9.30
CA PHE A 90 11.48 6.06 -10.35
C PHE A 90 11.03 7.48 -10.65
N GLY A 91 10.63 7.73 -11.90
CA GLY A 91 9.99 8.99 -12.26
C GLY A 91 8.68 9.14 -11.51
N ASP A 92 8.61 10.14 -10.62
CA ASP A 92 7.40 10.52 -9.91
C ASP A 92 7.10 12.00 -10.19
N ASN A 93 5.84 12.40 -10.00
CA ASN A 93 5.39 13.79 -10.15
C ASN A 93 4.87 14.34 -8.81
N ILE A 94 5.59 14.04 -7.72
CA ILE A 94 5.19 14.42 -6.36
C ILE A 94 5.71 15.82 -6.03
N ASP A 95 6.94 16.12 -6.45
CA ASP A 95 7.59 17.41 -6.29
C ASP A 95 8.60 17.67 -7.41
N SER A 96 9.14 18.89 -7.44
CA SER A 96 10.14 19.31 -8.44
C SER A 96 11.53 18.68 -8.23
N TRP A 97 11.68 17.71 -7.32
CA TRP A 97 12.97 17.10 -7.03
C TRP A 97 13.56 16.39 -8.26
N GLN A 98 12.73 15.61 -8.97
CA GLN A 98 13.14 14.88 -10.17
C GLN A 98 13.60 15.82 -11.27
N GLU A 99 12.85 16.90 -11.53
CA GLU A 99 13.18 17.90 -12.54
C GLU A 99 14.49 18.62 -12.22
N LYS A 100 14.69 19.02 -10.96
CA LYS A 100 15.92 19.67 -10.49
C LYS A 100 17.12 18.74 -10.60
N MET A 101 16.97 17.49 -10.20
CA MET A 101 18.02 16.49 -10.27
C MET A 101 18.40 16.18 -11.72
N ALA A 102 17.40 15.98 -12.58
CA ALA A 102 17.60 15.75 -14.01
C ALA A 102 18.31 16.94 -14.69
N ALA A 103 17.87 18.17 -14.42
CA ALA A 103 18.49 19.37 -14.99
C ALA A 103 19.95 19.54 -14.54
N MET A 104 20.23 19.34 -13.25
CA MET A 104 21.56 19.44 -12.67
C MET A 104 22.50 18.37 -13.26
N LEU A 105 22.06 17.11 -13.33
CA LEU A 105 22.85 16.00 -13.88
C LEU A 105 23.05 16.13 -15.39
N GLN A 106 22.04 16.58 -16.14
CA GLN A 106 22.18 16.82 -17.57
C GLN A 106 23.21 17.92 -17.86
N LEU A 107 23.20 18.98 -17.06
CA LEU A 107 24.21 20.04 -17.16
C LEU A 107 25.60 19.52 -16.81
N ALA A 108 25.73 18.76 -15.71
CA ALA A 108 26.99 18.17 -15.30
C ALA A 108 27.57 17.21 -16.36
N TYR A 109 26.71 16.36 -16.94
CA TYR A 109 27.10 15.43 -17.99
C TYR A 109 27.57 16.15 -19.26
N ARG A 110 26.79 17.13 -19.75
CA ARG A 110 27.13 17.89 -20.97
C ARG A 110 28.37 18.76 -20.82
N SER A 111 28.56 19.35 -19.64
CA SER A 111 29.67 20.26 -19.39
C SER A 111 30.86 19.60 -18.69
N GLN A 112 30.81 18.28 -18.47
CA GLN A 112 31.82 17.51 -17.72
C GLN A 112 32.15 18.16 -16.36
N ARG A 113 31.14 18.78 -15.73
CA ARG A 113 31.32 19.46 -14.45
C ARG A 113 31.20 18.44 -13.32
N PRO A 114 32.09 18.49 -12.31
CA PRO A 114 31.98 17.63 -11.14
C PRO A 114 30.70 17.98 -10.36
N ILE A 115 30.01 16.96 -9.88
CA ILE A 115 28.88 17.08 -8.96
C ILE A 115 29.32 16.76 -7.54
N THR A 116 28.60 17.30 -6.55
CA THR A 116 28.79 16.90 -5.16
C THR A 116 28.00 15.63 -4.88
N ILE A 117 28.65 14.65 -4.27
CA ILE A 117 28.03 13.41 -3.78
C ILE A 117 28.35 13.24 -2.30
N TRP A 118 27.59 12.37 -1.64
CA TRP A 118 27.81 11.95 -0.26
C TRP A 118 28.29 10.51 -0.25
N VAL A 119 29.42 10.25 0.40
CA VAL A 119 30.08 8.94 0.47
C VAL A 119 30.14 8.48 1.92
N ASN A 120 29.82 7.21 2.15
CA ASN A 120 29.97 6.59 3.45
C ASN A 120 31.46 6.30 3.73
N ALA A 121 32.07 7.01 4.69
CA ALA A 121 33.48 6.79 5.04
C ALA A 121 33.77 5.39 5.61
N ALA A 122 32.79 4.76 6.26
CA ALA A 122 32.91 3.41 6.80
C ALA A 122 32.74 2.32 5.73
N ASN A 123 32.08 2.64 4.62
CA ASN A 123 31.95 1.76 3.46
C ASN A 123 31.95 2.59 2.16
N PRO A 124 33.13 2.92 1.61
CA PRO A 124 33.25 3.85 0.48
C PRO A 124 32.59 3.38 -0.81
N GLY A 125 32.09 2.15 -0.90
CA GLY A 125 31.27 1.69 -2.02
C GLY A 125 29.83 2.22 -1.98
N GLU A 126 29.38 2.78 -0.86
CA GLU A 126 28.06 3.40 -0.74
C GLU A 126 28.16 4.92 -0.97
N SER A 127 27.45 5.40 -2.00
CA SER A 127 27.33 6.83 -2.29
C SER A 127 25.94 7.21 -2.78
N MET A 128 25.57 8.48 -2.63
CA MET A 128 24.35 9.06 -3.20
C MET A 128 24.53 10.55 -3.52
N VAL A 129 23.78 11.06 -4.49
CA VAL A 129 23.85 12.48 -4.90
C VAL A 129 23.15 13.38 -3.87
N ASP A 130 21.92 13.03 -3.48
CA ASP A 130 21.15 13.75 -2.46
C ASP A 130 20.85 12.87 -1.24
N ARG A 131 21.40 13.26 -0.09
CA ARG A 131 21.19 12.58 1.19
C ARG A 131 19.85 12.90 1.86
N ASN A 132 19.12 13.90 1.37
CA ASN A 132 17.91 14.33 2.02
C ASN A 132 16.77 13.32 1.84
N VAL A 133 16.04 13.09 2.92
CA VAL A 133 14.78 12.35 2.87
C VAL A 133 13.76 13.19 2.11
N ARG A 134 13.23 12.66 1.01
CA ARG A 134 12.11 13.26 0.26
C ARG A 134 10.81 13.10 1.07
N TRP A 135 10.63 13.94 2.09
CA TRP A 135 9.51 13.83 3.03
C TRP A 135 8.15 13.80 2.34
N ASN A 136 7.97 14.52 1.23
CA ASN A 136 6.74 14.49 0.43
C ASN A 136 6.43 13.08 -0.12
N LEU A 137 7.44 12.39 -0.65
CA LEU A 137 7.31 11.01 -1.11
C LEU A 137 7.01 10.06 0.07
N ALA A 138 7.76 10.19 1.17
CA ALA A 138 7.55 9.36 2.37
C ALA A 138 6.12 9.51 2.92
N ILE A 139 5.63 10.75 2.96
CA ILE A 139 4.27 11.12 3.35
C ILE A 139 3.22 10.44 2.47
N ILE A 140 3.42 10.40 1.16
CA ILE A 140 2.49 9.75 0.23
C ILE A 140 2.51 8.22 0.36
N ILE A 141 3.68 7.61 0.55
CA ILE A 141 3.82 6.16 0.68
C ILE A 141 3.21 5.65 1.99
N LEU A 142 3.29 6.44 3.06
CA LEU A 142 2.92 6.04 4.42
C LEU A 142 1.47 5.52 4.53
N PRO A 143 0.42 6.21 4.03
CA PRO A 143 -0.93 5.66 4.03
C PRO A 143 -1.07 4.33 3.29
N PHE A 144 -0.37 4.12 2.17
CA PHE A 144 -0.43 2.85 1.44
C PHE A 144 0.21 1.71 2.25
N ALA A 145 1.34 1.97 2.89
CA ALA A 145 1.98 1.03 3.80
C ALA A 145 1.03 0.62 4.94
N MET A 146 0.34 1.60 5.55
CA MET A 146 -0.62 1.32 6.61
C MET A 146 -1.89 0.63 6.11
N ALA A 147 -2.50 1.11 5.03
CA ALA A 147 -3.74 0.58 4.48
C ALA A 147 -3.59 -0.87 4.01
N PHE A 148 -2.63 -1.12 3.12
CA PHE A 148 -2.45 -2.43 2.53
C PHE A 148 -1.86 -3.43 3.54
N GLY A 149 -0.96 -2.96 4.41
CA GLY A 149 -0.42 -3.78 5.50
C GLY A 149 -1.51 -4.23 6.48
N SER A 150 -2.36 -3.30 6.94
CA SER A 150 -3.44 -3.63 7.87
C SER A 150 -4.50 -4.54 7.26
N ILE A 151 -4.95 -4.27 6.02
CA ILE A 151 -5.91 -5.12 5.31
C ILE A 151 -5.35 -6.53 5.14
N GLY A 152 -4.11 -6.66 4.66
CA GLY A 152 -3.48 -7.96 4.44
C GLY A 152 -3.38 -8.79 5.73
N VAL A 153 -2.94 -8.17 6.83
CA VAL A 153 -2.84 -8.82 8.14
C VAL A 153 -4.21 -9.26 8.66
N VAL A 154 -5.22 -8.39 8.55
CA VAL A 154 -6.58 -8.71 9.03
C VAL A 154 -7.17 -9.88 8.24
N VAL A 155 -7.08 -9.86 6.90
CA VAL A 155 -7.64 -10.94 6.08
C VAL A 155 -6.89 -12.25 6.36
N LEU A 156 -5.56 -12.22 6.43
CA LEU A 156 -4.76 -13.40 6.77
C LEU A 156 -5.15 -13.95 8.15
N TRP A 157 -5.35 -13.08 9.15
CA TRP A 157 -5.78 -13.46 10.49
C TRP A 157 -7.17 -14.09 10.49
N VAL A 158 -8.14 -13.54 9.75
CA VAL A 158 -9.50 -14.12 9.61
C VAL A 158 -9.42 -15.50 8.95
N MET A 159 -8.60 -15.66 7.92
CA MET A 159 -8.44 -16.94 7.22
C MET A 159 -7.77 -17.99 8.11
N LEU A 160 -6.71 -17.63 8.82
CA LEU A 160 -6.06 -18.52 9.78
C LEU A 160 -7.06 -19.00 10.83
N ARG A 161 -7.90 -18.11 11.38
CA ARG A 161 -8.97 -18.50 12.31
C ARG A 161 -10.02 -19.43 11.71
N ARG A 162 -10.36 -19.28 10.43
CA ARG A 162 -11.26 -20.22 9.74
C ARG A 162 -10.64 -21.60 9.61
N ILE A 163 -9.36 -21.69 9.27
CA ILE A 163 -8.63 -22.96 9.12
C ILE A 163 -8.43 -23.64 10.48
N SER A 164 -8.17 -22.88 11.54
CA SER A 164 -8.00 -23.39 12.91
C SER A 164 -9.28 -24.00 13.53
N GLY A 165 -10.40 -24.04 12.80
CA GLY A 165 -11.61 -24.72 13.23
C GLY A 165 -12.33 -24.07 14.40
N THR A 166 -12.01 -22.82 14.77
CA THR A 166 -12.80 -22.03 15.72
C THR A 166 -13.96 -21.39 14.96
N PRO A 167 -15.16 -22.01 14.92
CA PRO A 167 -16.26 -21.55 14.10
C PRO A 167 -17.07 -20.56 14.95
N GLU A 168 -16.44 -19.46 15.35
CA GLU A 168 -17.14 -18.35 16.02
C GLU A 168 -17.42 -17.19 15.03
N TYR A 169 -17.20 -17.43 13.74
CA TYR A 169 -17.68 -16.55 12.68
C TYR A 169 -19.01 -17.09 12.16
N GLY A 170 -20.03 -17.02 13.00
CA GLY A 170 -21.40 -17.13 12.50
C GLY A 170 -21.58 -16.11 11.39
N HIS A 171 -22.20 -16.53 10.27
CA HIS A 171 -22.71 -15.66 9.20
C HIS A 171 -23.81 -14.74 9.76
N ASP A 172 -23.47 -13.91 10.74
CA ASP A 172 -24.26 -12.78 11.12
C ASP A 172 -23.73 -11.63 10.29
N GLU A 173 -24.43 -11.34 9.20
CA GLU A 173 -24.20 -10.22 8.26
C GLU A 173 -24.10 -8.86 9.00
N SER A 174 -24.44 -8.85 10.30
CA SER A 174 -24.38 -7.72 11.23
C SER A 174 -23.44 -7.90 12.44
N SER A 175 -22.42 -8.78 12.36
CA SER A 175 -21.46 -8.96 13.46
C SER A 175 -20.70 -7.65 13.75
N PRO A 176 -20.76 -7.11 14.99
CA PRO A 176 -20.05 -5.90 15.37
C PRO A 176 -18.55 -5.99 15.10
N THR A 177 -17.97 -7.20 15.14
CA THR A 177 -16.56 -7.45 14.82
C THR A 177 -16.21 -7.02 13.40
N ALA A 178 -17.08 -7.26 12.42
CA ALA A 178 -16.85 -6.85 11.04
C ALA A 178 -16.85 -5.32 10.89
N VAL A 179 -17.77 -4.65 11.60
CA VAL A 179 -17.84 -3.17 11.63
C VAL A 179 -16.61 -2.58 12.32
N TRP A 180 -16.11 -3.21 13.40
CA TRP A 180 -14.88 -2.81 14.07
C TRP A 180 -13.65 -3.00 13.20
N ILE A 181 -13.56 -4.12 12.47
CA ILE A 181 -12.48 -4.37 11.51
C ILE A 181 -12.49 -3.29 10.43
N LEU A 182 -13.65 -3.00 9.84
CA LEU A 182 -13.78 -1.96 8.82
C LEU A 182 -13.42 -0.59 9.37
N ALA A 183 -13.89 -0.25 10.57
CA ALA A 183 -13.56 1.02 11.23
C ALA A 183 -12.06 1.13 11.49
N PHE A 184 -11.39 0.05 11.93
CA PHE A 184 -9.95 0.02 12.11
C PHE A 184 -9.23 0.28 10.78
N VAL A 185 -9.52 -0.51 9.74
CA VAL A 185 -8.92 -0.38 8.40
C VAL A 185 -9.06 1.04 7.86
N VAL A 186 -10.28 1.59 7.90
CA VAL A 186 -10.54 2.96 7.45
C VAL A 186 -9.72 3.97 8.24
N ASN A 187 -9.67 3.86 9.58
CA ASN A 187 -8.93 4.81 10.41
C ASN A 187 -7.41 4.71 10.21
N SER A 188 -6.86 3.52 9.95
CA SER A 188 -5.45 3.37 9.58
C SER A 188 -5.07 4.06 8.26
N VAL A 189 -6.05 4.41 7.42
CA VAL A 189 -5.82 5.27 6.24
C VAL A 189 -6.10 6.72 6.57
N MET A 190 -7.26 7.01 7.16
CA MET A 190 -7.76 8.37 7.36
C MET A 190 -6.90 9.19 8.33
N VAL A 191 -6.34 8.58 9.37
CA VAL A 191 -5.53 9.31 10.36
C VAL A 191 -4.21 9.78 9.75
N PRO A 192 -3.40 8.92 9.09
CA PRO A 192 -2.25 9.39 8.32
C PRO A 192 -2.65 10.47 7.32
N TRP A 193 -3.71 10.25 6.54
CA TRP A 193 -4.17 11.18 5.52
C TRP A 193 -4.55 12.56 6.09
N ALA A 194 -5.20 12.59 7.26
CA ALA A 194 -5.52 13.83 7.95
C ALA A 194 -4.26 14.59 8.39
N ILE A 195 -3.27 13.88 8.94
CA ILE A 195 -1.97 14.47 9.29
C ILE A 195 -1.31 15.09 8.05
N LEU A 196 -1.39 14.42 6.89
CA LEU A 196 -0.85 14.96 5.63
C LEU A 196 -1.55 16.25 5.21
N PHE A 197 -2.88 16.25 5.25
CA PHE A 197 -3.66 17.42 4.90
C PHE A 197 -3.38 18.59 5.84
N PHE A 198 -3.25 18.35 7.15
CA PHE A 198 -2.89 19.42 8.08
C PHE A 198 -1.48 19.95 7.85
N TYR A 199 -0.49 19.09 7.65
CA TYR A 199 0.87 19.50 7.33
C TYR A 199 0.89 20.39 6.08
N ARG A 200 0.19 19.96 5.03
CA ARG A 200 0.12 20.68 3.76
C ARG A 200 -0.69 21.98 3.86
N ALA A 201 -1.78 21.98 4.62
CA ALA A 201 -2.58 23.16 4.89
C ALA A 201 -1.75 24.26 5.58
N VAL A 202 -0.89 23.87 6.53
CA VAL A 202 0.03 24.80 7.20
C VAL A 202 1.14 25.26 6.26
N SER A 203 1.75 24.36 5.48
CA SER A 203 2.85 24.72 4.58
C SER A 203 2.41 25.61 3.42
N GLU A 204 1.24 25.35 2.85
CA GLU A 204 0.70 26.09 1.70
C GLU A 204 -0.24 27.23 2.12
N ARG A 205 -0.48 27.41 3.43
CA ARG A 205 -1.46 28.35 4.01
C ARG A 205 -2.84 28.23 3.37
N SER A 206 -3.23 26.99 3.03
CA SER A 206 -4.49 26.70 2.35
C SER A 206 -5.52 26.13 3.32
N LEU A 207 -6.60 26.88 3.52
CA LEU A 207 -7.71 26.47 4.38
C LEU A 207 -8.51 25.31 3.77
N GLU A 208 -8.61 25.25 2.44
CA GLU A 208 -9.29 24.17 1.71
C GLU A 208 -8.66 22.80 2.02
N ILE A 209 -7.32 22.76 2.04
CA ILE A 209 -6.58 21.54 2.37
C ILE A 209 -6.83 21.13 3.83
N GLY A 210 -6.92 22.11 4.74
CA GLY A 210 -7.25 21.88 6.14
C GLY A 210 -8.63 21.25 6.32
N ILE A 211 -9.63 21.64 5.51
CA ILE A 211 -10.97 21.07 5.53
C ILE A 211 -10.94 19.57 5.19
N TYR A 212 -10.13 19.14 4.21
CA TYR A 212 -10.00 17.71 3.91
C TYR A 212 -9.38 16.92 5.07
N GLY A 213 -8.46 17.53 5.81
CA GLY A 213 -7.90 16.94 7.04
C GLY A 213 -8.96 16.71 8.11
N VAL A 214 -9.77 17.74 8.40
CA VAL A 214 -10.89 17.64 9.35
C VAL A 214 -11.93 16.62 8.86
N GLY A 215 -12.31 16.67 7.59
CA GLY A 215 -13.27 15.75 6.98
C GLY A 215 -12.85 14.29 7.10
N SER A 216 -11.57 13.99 6.91
CA SER A 216 -11.02 12.65 7.07
C SER A 216 -11.16 12.13 8.51
N LEU A 217 -10.88 12.98 9.51
CA LEU A 217 -11.07 12.63 10.92
C LEU A 217 -12.55 12.43 11.28
N LEU A 218 -13.44 13.30 10.78
CA LEU A 218 -14.88 13.16 11.00
C LEU A 218 -15.42 11.87 10.41
N PHE A 219 -14.95 11.48 9.22
CA PHE A 219 -15.29 10.21 8.61
C PHE A 219 -14.82 9.02 9.47
N GLY A 220 -13.56 9.04 9.91
CA GLY A 220 -13.00 8.03 10.81
C GLY A 220 -13.77 7.90 12.13
N ALA A 221 -14.11 9.02 12.76
CA ALA A 221 -14.94 9.08 13.97
C ALA A 221 -16.36 8.55 13.73
N GLY A 222 -16.95 8.85 12.56
CA GLY A 222 -18.23 8.31 12.11
C GLY A 222 -18.23 6.79 12.05
N MET A 223 -17.15 6.19 11.56
CA MET A 223 -16.98 4.73 11.50
C MET A 223 -16.87 4.10 12.89
N ILE A 224 -16.11 4.72 13.80
CA ILE A 224 -16.02 4.26 15.20
C ILE A 224 -17.40 4.34 15.87
N ARG A 225 -18.14 5.44 15.66
CA ARG A 225 -19.51 5.59 16.16
C ARG A 225 -20.44 4.50 15.61
N ALA A 226 -20.34 4.18 14.33
CA ALA A 226 -21.12 3.10 13.72
C ALA A 226 -20.79 1.73 14.35
N ALA A 227 -19.51 1.46 14.62
CA ALA A 227 -19.06 0.24 15.30
C ALA A 227 -19.58 0.14 16.74
N MET A 228 -19.54 1.25 17.49
CA MET A 228 -20.13 1.33 18.83
C MET A 228 -21.65 1.08 18.81
N ALA A 229 -22.37 1.72 17.87
CA ALA A 229 -23.82 1.54 17.72
C ALA A 229 -24.20 0.12 17.29
N ALA A 230 -23.41 -0.53 16.44
CA ALA A 230 -23.59 -1.94 16.09
C ALA A 230 -23.39 -2.84 17.33
N SER A 231 -22.38 -2.55 18.14
CA SER A 231 -22.08 -3.29 19.37
C SER A 231 -23.19 -3.14 20.41
N ALA A 232 -23.73 -1.94 20.59
CA ALA A 232 -24.83 -1.69 21.53
C ALA A 232 -26.10 -2.45 21.14
N ARG A 233 -26.49 -2.37 19.86
CA ARG A 233 -27.64 -3.11 19.30
C ARG A 233 -27.53 -4.62 19.49
N ARG A 234 -26.32 -5.18 19.45
CA ARG A 234 -26.11 -6.62 19.71
C ARG A 234 -26.26 -6.99 21.18
N ARG A 235 -25.85 -6.12 22.10
CA ARG A 235 -26.07 -6.35 23.55
C ARG A 235 -27.56 -6.35 23.89
N GLU A 236 -28.33 -5.47 23.27
CA GLU A 236 -29.78 -5.37 23.48
C GLU A 236 -30.56 -6.56 22.91
N ARG A 237 -30.15 -7.11 21.75
CA ARG A 237 -30.84 -8.24 21.10
C ARG A 237 -30.57 -9.60 21.75
N GLY A 238 -29.57 -9.70 22.63
CA GLY A 238 -29.13 -10.97 23.22
C GLY A 238 -28.54 -11.95 22.18
N PRO A 239 -28.04 -13.11 22.63
CA PRO A 239 -27.59 -14.17 21.72
C PRO A 239 -28.77 -14.68 20.88
N SER A 240 -28.61 -14.69 19.56
CA SER A 240 -29.65 -15.17 18.65
C SER A 240 -29.89 -16.67 18.82
N ASN A 241 -31.16 -17.08 18.82
CA ASN A 241 -31.53 -18.48 18.93
C ASN A 241 -31.00 -19.27 17.71
N PRO A 242 -30.16 -20.30 17.88
CA PRO A 242 -29.54 -21.02 16.77
C PRO A 242 -30.52 -21.62 15.75
N SER A 243 -31.74 -21.97 16.19
CA SER A 243 -32.79 -22.52 15.33
C SER A 243 -33.43 -21.47 14.41
N GLU A 244 -33.65 -20.25 14.91
CA GLU A 244 -34.16 -19.12 14.12
C GLU A 244 -33.14 -18.65 13.08
N VAL A 245 -31.85 -18.60 13.47
CA VAL A 245 -30.75 -18.25 12.57
C VAL A 245 -30.66 -19.26 11.42
N ARG A 246 -30.72 -20.57 11.70
CA ARG A 246 -30.75 -21.60 10.63
C ARG A 246 -31.96 -21.44 9.71
N ALA A 247 -33.17 -21.24 10.26
CA ALA A 247 -34.39 -21.09 9.46
C ALA A 247 -34.38 -19.82 8.58
N ARG A 248 -33.68 -18.77 9.02
CA ARG A 248 -33.49 -17.54 8.25
C ARG A 248 -32.43 -17.71 7.16
N LEU A 249 -31.29 -18.33 7.48
CA LEU A 249 -30.21 -18.60 6.52
C LEU A 249 -30.66 -19.50 5.37
N VAL A 250 -31.53 -20.48 5.61
CA VAL A 250 -32.12 -21.32 4.54
C VAL A 250 -32.97 -20.47 3.58
N ARG A 251 -33.79 -19.57 4.11
CA ARG A 251 -34.64 -18.66 3.30
C ARG A 251 -33.82 -17.61 2.55
N GLU A 252 -32.79 -17.05 3.17
CA GLU A 252 -31.91 -16.05 2.56
C GLU A 252 -30.97 -16.67 1.52
N ARG A 253 -30.48 -17.91 1.71
CA ARG A 253 -29.69 -18.63 0.68
C ARG A 253 -30.44 -18.76 -0.65
N GLU A 254 -31.74 -19.03 -0.61
CA GLU A 254 -32.58 -19.15 -1.81
C GLU A 254 -32.87 -17.79 -2.51
N ALA A 255 -32.81 -16.69 -1.76
CA ALA A 255 -32.94 -15.33 -2.30
C ALA A 255 -31.59 -14.83 -2.86
N MET A 256 -30.50 -15.05 -2.13
CA MET A 256 -29.14 -14.67 -2.49
C MET A 256 -28.65 -15.40 -3.74
N ALA A 257 -28.97 -16.69 -3.92
CA ALA A 257 -28.58 -17.45 -5.12
C ALA A 257 -29.18 -16.92 -6.43
N ARG A 258 -30.22 -16.08 -6.35
CA ARG A 258 -30.82 -15.37 -7.49
C ARG A 258 -30.17 -14.00 -7.73
N LEU A 259 -29.75 -13.31 -6.67
CA LEU A 259 -29.09 -12.00 -6.75
C LEU A 259 -27.61 -12.11 -7.14
N ALA A 260 -26.89 -13.10 -6.59
CA ALA A 260 -25.46 -13.32 -6.85
C ALA A 260 -25.14 -13.54 -8.34
N ARG A 261 -26.03 -14.20 -9.09
CA ARG A 261 -25.89 -14.39 -10.54
C ARG A 261 -26.01 -13.10 -11.36
N ARG A 262 -26.73 -12.10 -10.85
CA ARG A 262 -26.92 -10.80 -11.49
C ARG A 262 -25.78 -9.85 -11.15
N GLN A 263 -25.38 -9.82 -9.88
CA GLN A 263 -24.36 -8.92 -9.35
C GLN A 263 -22.93 -9.26 -9.85
N TRP A 264 -22.64 -10.55 -10.08
CA TRP A 264 -21.35 -11.00 -10.63
C TRP A 264 -21.09 -10.41 -12.03
N LYS A 265 -22.12 -10.33 -12.88
CA LYS A 265 -21.97 -9.85 -14.26
C LYS A 265 -21.90 -8.33 -14.38
N GLU A 266 -22.61 -7.59 -13.52
CA GLU A 266 -22.81 -6.16 -13.70
C GLU A 266 -21.82 -5.28 -12.92
N GLU A 267 -21.33 -5.71 -11.75
CA GLU A 267 -20.45 -4.86 -10.93
C GLU A 267 -19.04 -5.43 -10.73
N LEU A 268 -18.94 -6.74 -10.50
CA LEU A 268 -17.67 -7.40 -10.22
C LEU A 268 -16.78 -7.53 -11.46
N LEU A 269 -17.37 -7.84 -12.62
CA LEU A 269 -16.64 -7.96 -13.88
C LEU A 269 -15.93 -6.64 -14.29
N PRO A 270 -16.58 -5.46 -14.32
CA PRO A 270 -15.89 -4.21 -14.63
C PRO A 270 -14.87 -3.80 -13.55
N PHE A 271 -15.12 -4.08 -12.27
CA PHE A 271 -14.15 -3.83 -11.20
C PHE A 271 -12.90 -4.71 -11.34
N LEU A 272 -13.05 -5.99 -11.71
CA LEU A 272 -11.93 -6.91 -11.96
C LEU A 272 -11.15 -6.54 -13.23
N VAL A 273 -11.83 -6.05 -14.27
CA VAL A 273 -11.15 -5.51 -15.47
C VAL A 273 -10.35 -4.27 -15.10
N PHE A 274 -10.92 -3.35 -14.31
CA PHE A 274 -10.23 -2.16 -13.82
C PHE A 274 -9.02 -2.52 -12.95
N MET A 275 -9.17 -3.44 -12.00
CA MET A 275 -8.08 -3.89 -11.13
C MET A 275 -7.02 -4.69 -11.89
N GLY A 276 -7.41 -5.50 -12.87
CA GLY A 276 -6.48 -6.17 -13.79
C GLY A 276 -5.68 -5.16 -14.62
N LEU A 277 -6.30 -4.07 -15.06
CA LEU A 277 -5.64 -2.95 -15.72
C LEU A 277 -4.65 -2.25 -14.78
N VAL A 278 -5.04 -1.96 -13.54
CA VAL A 278 -4.14 -1.37 -12.53
C VAL A 278 -2.96 -2.31 -12.26
N ALA A 279 -3.20 -3.60 -12.01
CA ALA A 279 -2.15 -4.59 -11.79
C ALA A 279 -1.25 -4.77 -13.02
N ALA A 280 -1.79 -4.73 -14.24
CA ALA A 280 -1.01 -4.81 -15.47
C ALA A 280 -0.15 -3.55 -15.70
N VAL A 281 -0.65 -2.36 -15.35
CA VAL A 281 0.15 -1.13 -15.35
C VAL A 281 1.30 -1.23 -14.35
N PHE A 282 1.03 -1.69 -13.13
CA PHE A 282 2.07 -1.90 -12.12
C PHE A 282 3.07 -2.99 -12.51
N LEU A 283 2.62 -4.10 -13.09
CA LEU A 283 3.48 -5.17 -13.57
C LEU A 283 4.30 -4.73 -14.80
N SER A 284 3.71 -3.95 -15.71
CA SER A 284 4.42 -3.36 -16.84
C SER A 284 5.50 -2.39 -16.37
N ILE A 285 5.17 -1.50 -15.42
CA ILE A 285 6.15 -0.63 -14.75
C ILE A 285 7.26 -1.50 -14.12
N TRP A 286 6.90 -2.54 -13.37
CA TRP A 286 7.86 -3.45 -12.71
C TRP A 286 8.75 -4.23 -13.70
N LEU A 287 8.20 -4.70 -14.82
CA LEU A 287 8.94 -5.41 -15.87
C LEU A 287 9.83 -4.47 -16.68
N THR A 288 9.40 -3.23 -16.89
CA THR A 288 10.20 -2.17 -17.55
C THR A 288 11.38 -1.74 -16.66
N ILE A 289 11.31 -2.00 -15.36
CA ILE A 289 12.35 -1.71 -14.36
C ILE A 289 13.37 -2.85 -14.21
N ARG A 290 13.19 -4.03 -14.84
CA ARG A 290 14.25 -5.06 -14.83
C ARG A 290 15.46 -4.57 -15.62
N PRO A 291 16.66 -4.46 -15.01
CA PRO A 291 17.87 -4.22 -15.76
C PRO A 291 18.11 -5.43 -16.66
N GLY A 292 18.05 -5.20 -17.97
CA GLY A 292 18.56 -6.15 -18.94
C GLY A 292 20.04 -6.33 -18.69
N HIS A 293 20.45 -7.57 -18.39
CA HIS A 293 21.78 -8.03 -18.75
C HIS A 293 21.88 -7.98 -20.28
N ALA A 294 22.54 -6.94 -20.78
CA ALA A 294 23.25 -6.91 -22.06
C ALA A 294 24.27 -5.77 -22.00
#